data_AF-A0A9P7DKA1-F1
#
_entry.id   AF-A0A9P7DKA1-F1
#
_cell.length_a   1.000
_cell.length_b   1.000
_cell.length_c   1.000
_cell.angle_alpha   90.00
_cell.angle_beta   90.00
_cell.angle_gamma   90.00
#
_symmetry.space_group_name_H-M   'P 1'
#
loop_
_entity.id
_entity.type
_entity.pdbx_description
1 polymer ?
#
loop_
_entity_poly.entity_id
_entity_poly.type
_entity_poly.pdbx_seq_one_letter_code
_entity_poly.pdbx_strand_id
1 'polypeptide(L)'
;ITVVDKSSVHSLSIWYCHCPGALSRDMQLFQAGLFPASFTRPKTAFTFAVLDDFLLDNLECGTSAMNYYSKIRRLTSSIFPMVVLDRYRELMRAARQWRQCKLYKWHGFAHKDDQPKDGDLALFCLACPQPGINLDLSAGTVAQPDDTPSWLMTRYLVMDGDFKAEHMHPVNPSDEVSLMDGLGFMVSNERYKKHLSIAQDHVQRLDCNNHRAVNQAN
;
A
#
# COMPACT_ATOMS: atom_id res chain seq x y z
N ILE A 1 24.37 -3.34 14.02
CA ILE A 1 23.16 -3.11 13.19
C ILE A 1 22.31 -2.05 13.87
N THR A 2 21.71 -1.13 13.12
CA THR A 2 20.75 -0.17 13.67
C THR A 2 19.39 -0.84 13.73
N VAL A 3 18.79 -0.96 14.91
CA VAL A 3 17.44 -1.50 15.08
C VAL A 3 16.53 -0.37 15.50
N VAL A 4 15.48 -0.14 14.73
CA VAL A 4 14.45 0.84 15.05
C VAL A 4 13.28 0.13 15.69
N ASP A 5 12.94 0.53 16.91
CA ASP A 5 11.76 0.09 17.64
C ASP A 5 10.83 1.28 17.90
N LYS A 6 9.56 1.01 18.28
CA LYS A 6 8.61 2.05 18.65
C LYS A 6 9.09 2.88 19.85
N SER A 7 9.92 2.30 20.70
CA SER A 7 10.50 2.96 21.87
C SER A 7 11.70 3.85 21.52
N SER A 8 12.62 3.40 20.65
CA SER A 8 13.80 4.19 20.27
C SER A 8 14.59 3.58 19.10
N VAL A 9 15.66 4.25 18.68
CA VAL A 9 16.68 3.73 17.76
C VAL A 9 17.85 3.13 18.57
N HIS A 10 18.09 1.84 18.39
CA HIS A 10 19.12 1.07 19.06
C HIS A 10 20.29 0.73 18.14
N SER A 11 21.51 0.68 18.70
CA SER A 11 22.68 0.10 18.04
C SER A 11 23.00 -1.24 18.70
N LEU A 12 22.74 -2.34 17.99
CA LEU A 12 22.90 -3.70 18.52
C LEU A 12 23.98 -4.48 17.77
N SER A 13 24.67 -5.36 18.48
CA SER A 13 25.55 -6.39 17.88
C SER A 13 24.75 -7.68 17.73
N ILE A 14 24.52 -8.10 16.49
CA ILE A 14 23.80 -9.35 16.19
C ILE A 14 24.81 -10.42 15.78
N TRP A 15 24.74 -11.56 16.45
CA TRP A 15 25.49 -12.76 16.12
C TRP A 15 24.65 -13.66 15.25
N TYR A 16 25.04 -13.80 13.99
CA TYR A 16 24.36 -14.69 13.06
C TYR A 16 24.80 -16.13 13.29
N CYS A 17 23.85 -17.06 13.17
CA CYS A 17 24.14 -18.48 13.09
C CYS A 17 24.87 -18.79 11.78
N HIS A 18 25.95 -19.56 11.88
CA HIS A 18 26.75 -20.03 10.74
C HIS A 18 26.77 -21.57 10.65
N CYS A 19 25.87 -22.25 11.36
CA CYS A 19 25.75 -23.71 11.31
C CYS A 19 25.36 -24.18 9.89
N PRO A 20 25.71 -25.42 9.51
CA PRO A 20 25.20 -26.02 8.28
C PRO A 20 23.66 -25.98 8.26
N GLY A 21 23.08 -25.48 7.17
CA GLY A 21 21.63 -25.30 7.03
C GLY A 21 21.07 -24.04 7.71
N ALA A 22 21.90 -23.16 8.25
CA ALA A 22 21.43 -21.86 8.76
C ALA A 22 20.78 -21.04 7.64
N LEU A 23 19.68 -20.37 7.98
CA LEU A 23 19.00 -19.45 7.08
C LEU A 23 19.91 -18.27 6.70
N SER A 24 19.56 -17.57 5.61
CA SER A 24 20.22 -16.33 5.25
C SER A 24 20.08 -15.27 6.34
N ARG A 25 20.99 -14.28 6.38
CA ARG A 25 21.05 -13.29 7.47
C ARG A 25 19.76 -12.49 7.63
N ASP A 26 19.14 -12.12 6.53
CA ASP A 26 17.84 -11.45 6.48
C ASP A 26 16.71 -12.32 7.05
N MET A 27 16.70 -13.62 6.75
CA MET A 27 15.73 -14.56 7.30
C MET A 27 15.97 -14.83 8.80
N GLN A 28 17.21 -14.86 9.26
CA GLN A 28 17.53 -14.94 10.69
C GLN A 28 17.03 -13.69 11.44
N LEU A 29 17.18 -12.49 10.86
CA LEU A 29 16.60 -11.26 11.42
C LEU A 29 15.07 -11.37 11.46
N PHE A 30 14.46 -11.83 10.38
CA PHE A 30 13.02 -11.97 10.29
C PHE A 30 12.47 -12.93 11.37
N GLN A 31 13.13 -14.07 11.59
CA GLN A 31 12.80 -15.00 12.69
C GLN A 31 12.95 -14.36 14.07
N ALA A 32 13.87 -13.41 14.23
CA ALA A 32 14.06 -12.65 15.46
C ALA A 32 13.06 -11.47 15.62
N GLY A 33 12.05 -11.36 14.76
CA GLY A 33 11.07 -10.26 14.80
C GLY A 33 11.59 -8.94 14.25
N LEU A 34 12.67 -8.99 13.47
CA LEU A 34 13.34 -7.84 12.87
C LEU A 34 13.18 -7.88 11.35
N PHE A 35 12.43 -6.94 10.79
CA PHE A 35 12.29 -6.75 9.36
C PHE A 35 13.52 -5.98 8.81
N PRO A 36 14.37 -6.61 7.98
CA PRO A 36 15.56 -5.94 7.46
C PRO A 36 15.20 -4.88 6.40
N ALA A 37 15.87 -3.72 6.45
CA ALA A 37 15.72 -2.68 5.43
C ALA A 37 16.38 -3.04 4.07
N SER A 38 17.19 -4.09 4.05
CA SER A 38 17.90 -4.62 2.88
C SER A 38 18.23 -6.10 3.11
N PHE A 39 18.15 -6.92 2.06
CA PHE A 39 18.25 -8.38 2.21
C PHE A 39 19.67 -8.93 2.08
N THR A 40 20.54 -8.33 1.25
CA THR A 40 21.90 -8.87 1.01
C THR A 40 22.88 -8.62 2.16
N ARG A 41 22.89 -7.40 2.71
CA ARG A 41 23.79 -7.01 3.81
C ARG A 41 23.07 -6.06 4.78
N PRO A 42 22.16 -6.58 5.62
CA PRO A 42 21.34 -5.77 6.50
C PRO A 42 22.19 -4.97 7.49
N LYS A 43 22.11 -3.64 7.39
CA LYS A 43 22.69 -2.70 8.37
C LYS A 43 21.63 -1.99 9.21
N THR A 44 20.37 -2.05 8.79
CA THR A 44 19.22 -1.53 9.50
C THR A 44 18.09 -2.54 9.48
N ALA A 45 17.41 -2.69 10.61
CA ALA A 45 16.20 -3.48 10.72
C ALA A 45 15.16 -2.75 11.57
N PHE A 46 13.89 -3.06 11.35
CA PHE A 46 12.75 -2.51 12.08
C PHE A 46 12.09 -3.64 12.85
N THR A 47 11.72 -3.40 14.11
CA THR A 47 10.88 -4.38 14.81
C THR A 47 9.53 -4.49 14.11
N PHE A 48 8.88 -5.66 14.15
CA PHE A 48 7.51 -5.76 13.66
C PHE A 48 6.56 -4.80 14.40
N ALA A 49 6.85 -4.55 15.68
CA ALA A 49 6.12 -3.61 16.51
C ALA A 49 6.15 -2.17 15.97
N VAL A 50 7.31 -1.64 15.55
CA VAL A 50 7.37 -0.27 15.00
C VAL A 50 6.70 -0.16 13.64
N LEU A 51 6.74 -1.24 12.85
CA LEU A 51 6.06 -1.25 11.55
C LEU A 51 4.54 -1.26 11.74
N ASP A 52 4.02 -2.10 12.65
CA ASP A 52 2.59 -2.12 12.97
C ASP A 52 2.12 -0.81 13.61
N ASP A 53 2.89 -0.24 14.54
CA ASP A 53 2.61 1.05 15.18
C ASP A 53 2.59 2.20 14.16
N PHE A 54 3.54 2.23 13.23
CA PHE A 54 3.55 3.21 12.14
C PHE A 54 2.32 3.09 11.23
N LEU A 55 1.93 1.86 10.86
CA LEU A 55 0.75 1.66 10.02
C LEU A 55 -0.52 2.14 10.71
N LEU A 56 -0.64 1.92 12.02
CA LEU A 56 -1.77 2.38 12.81
C LEU A 56 -1.76 3.91 12.99
N ASP A 57 -0.64 4.52 13.37
CA ASP A 57 -0.49 5.98 13.50
C ASP A 57 -0.75 6.70 12.16
N ASN A 58 -0.42 6.07 11.03
CA ASN A 58 -0.71 6.61 9.72
C ASN A 58 -2.21 6.54 9.38
N LEU A 59 -2.88 5.46 9.76
CA LEU A 59 -4.31 5.25 9.51
C LEU A 59 -5.19 6.14 10.40
N GLU A 60 -4.98 6.06 11.72
CA GLU A 60 -5.86 6.69 12.71
C GLU A 60 -5.55 8.19 12.90
N CYS A 61 -4.26 8.54 12.94
CA CYS A 61 -3.84 9.90 13.27
C CYS A 61 -3.45 10.71 12.03
N GLY A 62 -3.48 10.13 10.83
CA GLY A 62 -2.97 10.77 9.61
C GLY A 62 -1.48 11.13 9.69
N THR A 63 -0.72 10.47 10.56
CA THR A 63 0.67 10.85 10.82
C THR A 63 1.53 10.57 9.60
N SER A 64 2.24 11.61 9.11
CA SER A 64 3.22 11.43 8.05
C SER A 64 4.41 10.60 8.55
N ALA A 65 5.03 9.82 7.66
CA ALA A 65 6.22 9.04 8.01
C ALA A 65 7.37 9.92 8.56
N MET A 66 7.47 11.16 8.10
CA MET A 66 8.48 12.11 8.58
C MET A 66 8.20 12.52 10.03
N ASN A 67 6.94 12.83 10.36
CA ASN A 67 6.53 13.16 11.72
C ASN A 67 6.69 11.97 12.66
N TYR A 68 6.27 10.78 12.20
CA TYR A 68 6.42 9.54 12.96
C TYR A 68 7.89 9.23 13.25
N TYR A 69 8.78 9.33 12.25
CA TYR A 69 10.21 9.11 12.49
C TYR A 69 10.81 10.19 13.39
N SER A 70 10.36 11.44 13.27
CA SER A 70 10.77 12.53 14.16
C SER A 70 10.35 12.27 15.62
N LYS A 71 9.17 11.68 15.86
CA LYS A 71 8.74 11.19 17.18
C LYS A 71 9.72 10.15 17.71
N ILE A 72 10.09 9.14 16.92
CA ILE A 72 11.08 8.12 17.33
C ILE A 72 12.44 8.75 17.69
N ARG A 73 12.91 9.73 16.92
CA ARG A 73 14.17 10.44 17.23
C ARG A 73 14.10 11.16 18.57
N ARG A 74 12.97 11.81 18.88
CA ARG A 74 12.76 12.49 20.17
C ARG A 74 12.61 11.51 21.34
N LEU A 75 12.01 10.35 21.13
CA LEU A 75 11.97 9.28 22.13
C LEU A 75 13.37 8.72 22.41
N THR A 76 14.21 8.61 21.38
CA THR A 76 15.60 8.14 21.50
C THR A 76 16.49 9.16 22.22
N SER A 77 16.36 10.44 21.88
CA SER A 77 17.05 11.54 22.55
C SER A 77 16.18 12.78 22.52
N SER A 78 15.61 13.15 23.67
CA SER A 78 14.78 14.35 23.80
C SER A 78 15.60 15.62 23.70
N ILE A 79 16.84 15.61 24.19
CA ILE A 79 17.75 16.76 24.21
C ILE A 79 18.38 16.99 22.83
N PHE A 80 18.81 15.90 22.16
CA PHE A 80 19.53 15.99 20.88
C PHE A 80 18.93 15.05 19.83
N PRO A 81 17.66 15.24 19.41
CA PRO A 81 17.04 14.37 18.41
C PRO A 81 17.81 14.38 17.06
N MET A 82 18.53 15.46 16.79
CA MET A 82 19.29 15.64 15.55
C MET A 82 20.50 14.69 15.43
N VAL A 83 21.06 14.20 16.55
CA VAL A 83 22.18 13.24 16.51
C VAL A 83 21.74 11.79 16.32
N VAL A 84 20.43 11.51 16.49
CA VAL A 84 19.87 10.19 16.23
C VAL A 84 19.92 9.92 14.73
N LEU A 85 20.49 8.78 14.37
CA LEU A 85 20.65 8.34 12.98
C LEU A 85 19.32 8.40 12.23
N ASP A 86 19.32 9.06 11.09
CA ASP A 86 18.13 9.13 10.24
C ASP A 86 17.98 7.85 9.40
N ARG A 87 16.88 7.12 9.64
CA ARG A 87 16.46 5.94 8.87
C ARG A 87 15.04 6.11 8.30
N TYR A 88 14.62 7.35 8.07
CA TYR A 88 13.31 7.67 7.49
C TYR A 88 13.09 6.98 6.12
N ARG A 89 14.08 7.02 5.22
CA ARG A 89 13.96 6.43 3.88
C ARG A 89 13.81 4.91 3.95
N GLU A 90 14.56 4.28 4.84
CA GLU A 90 14.48 2.85 5.13
C GLU A 90 13.13 2.50 5.74
N LEU A 91 12.59 3.32 6.66
CA LEU A 91 11.25 3.12 7.23
C LEU A 91 10.20 3.15 6.13
N MET A 92 10.25 4.13 5.23
CA MET A 92 9.30 4.26 4.12
C MET A 92 9.29 3.00 3.24
N ARG A 93 10.47 2.48 2.89
CA ARG A 93 10.59 1.25 2.10
C ARG A 93 10.07 0.03 2.87
N ALA A 94 10.55 -0.16 4.09
CA ALA A 94 10.18 -1.31 4.92
C ALA A 94 8.67 -1.31 5.24
N ALA A 95 8.07 -0.15 5.51
CA ALA A 95 6.64 -0.02 5.75
C ALA A 95 5.80 -0.38 4.53
N ARG A 96 6.21 0.00 3.31
CA ARG A 96 5.53 -0.41 2.07
C ARG A 96 5.58 -1.93 1.88
N GLN A 97 6.75 -2.54 2.09
CA GLN A 97 6.93 -3.99 2.03
C GLN A 97 6.13 -4.70 3.13
N TRP A 98 6.08 -4.12 4.33
CA TRP A 98 5.30 -4.66 5.44
C TRP A 98 3.79 -4.64 5.15
N ARG A 99 3.27 -3.55 4.59
CA ARG A 99 1.88 -3.49 4.08
C ARG A 99 1.63 -4.62 3.09
N GLN A 100 2.58 -4.88 2.19
CA GLN A 100 2.48 -5.98 1.25
C GLN A 100 2.35 -7.33 1.95
N CYS A 101 3.26 -7.64 2.88
CA CYS A 101 3.22 -8.89 3.63
C CYS A 101 1.88 -9.06 4.38
N LYS A 102 1.37 -7.98 5.00
CA LYS A 102 0.08 -7.99 5.70
C LYS A 102 -1.08 -8.24 4.72
N LEU A 103 -1.03 -7.67 3.52
CA LEU A 103 -2.04 -7.89 2.48
C LEU A 103 -2.02 -9.33 1.96
N TYR A 104 -0.85 -9.88 1.64
CA TYR A 104 -0.71 -11.30 1.25
C TYR A 104 -1.23 -12.23 2.34
N LYS A 105 -0.95 -11.92 3.61
CA LYS A 105 -1.50 -12.67 4.75
C LYS A 105 -3.02 -12.59 4.83
N TRP A 106 -3.59 -11.39 4.66
CA TRP A 106 -5.04 -11.18 4.72
C TRP A 106 -5.78 -11.96 3.63
N HIS A 107 -5.24 -11.99 2.42
CA HIS A 107 -5.83 -12.71 1.29
C HIS A 107 -5.46 -14.22 1.25
N GLY A 108 -4.75 -14.73 2.26
CA GLY A 108 -4.44 -16.16 2.38
C GLY A 108 -3.34 -16.66 1.43
N PHE A 109 -2.50 -15.76 0.90
CA PHE A 109 -1.34 -16.09 0.06
C PHE A 109 -0.04 -16.24 0.86
N ALA A 110 -0.05 -16.03 2.17
CA ALA A 110 1.17 -16.15 3.00
C ALA A 110 1.68 -17.59 3.20
N HIS A 111 0.83 -18.61 2.96
CA HIS A 111 1.15 -20.03 3.16
C HIS A 111 0.88 -20.90 1.93
N LYS A 112 0.62 -20.27 0.78
CA LYS A 112 0.39 -20.96 -0.50
C LYS A 112 1.60 -20.74 -1.39
N ASP A 113 1.95 -21.74 -2.18
CA ASP A 113 2.95 -21.59 -3.24
C ASP A 113 2.38 -20.82 -4.45
N ASP A 114 1.05 -20.72 -4.54
CA ASP A 114 0.36 -19.95 -5.57
C ASP A 114 0.60 -18.45 -5.43
N GLN A 115 0.82 -17.79 -6.56
CA GLN A 115 0.87 -16.33 -6.64
C GLN A 115 -0.53 -15.75 -6.87
N PRO A 116 -0.84 -14.57 -6.31
CA PRO A 116 -2.09 -13.87 -6.60
C PRO A 116 -2.17 -13.50 -8.08
N LYS A 117 -3.35 -13.63 -8.66
CA LYS A 117 -3.68 -13.15 -10.00
C LYS A 117 -4.14 -11.70 -9.95
N ASP A 118 -4.39 -11.14 -11.13
CA ASP A 118 -4.91 -9.78 -11.26
C ASP A 118 -6.19 -9.59 -10.43
N GLY A 119 -6.18 -8.61 -9.54
CA GLY A 119 -7.29 -8.29 -8.64
C GLY A 119 -7.46 -9.20 -7.43
N ASP A 120 -6.68 -10.28 -7.26
CA ASP A 120 -6.85 -11.22 -6.14
C ASP A 120 -6.57 -10.59 -4.76
N LEU A 121 -5.79 -9.51 -4.72
CA LEU A 121 -5.51 -8.73 -3.50
C LEU A 121 -6.45 -7.52 -3.34
N ALA A 122 -7.46 -7.37 -4.20
CA ALA A 122 -8.52 -6.37 -4.02
C ALA A 122 -9.60 -6.89 -3.07
N LEU A 123 -10.19 -6.01 -2.26
CA LEU A 123 -11.33 -6.40 -1.44
C LEU A 123 -12.54 -6.65 -2.33
N PHE A 124 -13.12 -7.85 -2.19
CA PHE A 124 -14.32 -8.21 -2.92
C PHE A 124 -15.54 -7.46 -2.36
N CYS A 125 -16.16 -6.62 -3.19
CA CYS A 125 -17.38 -5.89 -2.83
C CYS A 125 -18.59 -6.82 -2.92
N LEU A 126 -19.06 -7.33 -1.77
CA LEU A 126 -20.26 -8.17 -1.67
C LEU A 126 -21.56 -7.45 -2.05
N ALA A 127 -21.61 -6.13 -1.87
CA ALA A 127 -22.78 -5.32 -2.16
C ALA A 127 -22.90 -4.97 -3.65
N CYS A 128 -21.79 -5.01 -4.39
CA CYS A 128 -21.78 -4.69 -5.80
C CYS A 128 -22.50 -5.80 -6.58
N PRO A 129 -23.34 -5.50 -7.58
CA PRO A 129 -23.97 -6.53 -8.40
C PRO A 129 -22.92 -7.28 -9.21
N GLN A 130 -22.85 -8.60 -9.03
CA GLN A 130 -21.93 -9.54 -9.66
C GLN A 130 -22.70 -10.66 -10.36
N PRO A 131 -22.79 -10.61 -11.70
CA PRO A 131 -23.37 -11.68 -12.50
C PRO A 131 -22.83 -13.06 -12.13
N GLY A 132 -23.73 -14.01 -11.87
CA GLY A 132 -23.42 -15.39 -11.50
C GLY A 132 -22.97 -15.61 -10.05
N ILE A 133 -22.88 -14.56 -9.22
CA ILE A 133 -22.53 -14.67 -7.79
C ILE A 133 -23.71 -14.27 -6.92
N ASN A 134 -24.06 -12.98 -6.93
CA ASN A 134 -25.19 -12.40 -6.20
C ASN A 134 -26.24 -11.80 -7.15
N LEU A 135 -26.05 -11.96 -8.46
CA LEU A 135 -26.98 -11.54 -9.51
C LEU A 135 -27.14 -12.69 -10.52
N ASP A 136 -28.32 -13.33 -10.57
CA ASP A 136 -28.62 -14.37 -11.58
C ASP A 136 -29.08 -13.73 -12.89
N LEU A 137 -28.36 -14.02 -13.98
CA LEU A 137 -28.69 -13.58 -15.35
C LEU A 137 -29.26 -14.70 -16.23
N SER A 138 -29.28 -15.94 -15.73
CA SER A 138 -29.51 -17.16 -16.53
C SER A 138 -30.98 -17.56 -16.65
N ALA A 139 -31.78 -17.24 -15.64
CA ALA A 139 -33.19 -17.11 -15.83
C ALA A 139 -33.37 -15.92 -16.79
N GLY A 140 -34.19 -16.02 -17.85
CA GLY A 140 -34.68 -14.87 -18.62
C GLY A 140 -35.58 -13.95 -17.78
N THR A 141 -35.21 -13.84 -16.51
CA THR A 141 -35.93 -13.46 -15.34
C THR A 141 -35.04 -12.50 -14.52
N VAL A 142 -34.46 -11.48 -15.16
CA VAL A 142 -35.10 -10.21 -14.83
C VAL A 142 -36.42 -10.27 -15.60
N ALA A 143 -37.40 -10.96 -15.00
CA ALA A 143 -38.71 -10.44 -15.10
C ALA A 143 -38.42 -9.06 -14.55
N GLN A 144 -38.75 -8.04 -15.31
CA GLN A 144 -39.45 -7.01 -14.62
C GLN A 144 -40.66 -7.79 -14.02
N PRO A 145 -40.72 -8.22 -12.74
CA PRO A 145 -41.93 -7.81 -12.09
C PRO A 145 -41.86 -6.29 -12.25
N ASP A 146 -42.95 -5.67 -12.65
CA ASP A 146 -42.99 -4.22 -12.87
C ASP A 146 -42.45 -3.42 -11.63
N ASP A 147 -42.14 -4.09 -10.51
CA ASP A 147 -41.58 -3.63 -9.25
C ASP A 147 -40.08 -3.85 -8.96
N THR A 148 -39.25 -4.60 -9.71
CA THR A 148 -37.80 -4.70 -9.34
C THR A 148 -37.04 -3.48 -9.86
N PRO A 149 -36.54 -2.58 -8.99
CA PRO A 149 -35.96 -1.34 -9.47
C PRO A 149 -34.61 -1.57 -10.16
N SER A 150 -34.41 -0.94 -11.31
CA SER A 150 -33.15 -1.01 -12.10
C SER A 150 -31.90 -0.59 -11.33
N TRP A 151 -32.05 0.22 -10.28
CA TRP A 151 -30.95 0.64 -9.41
C TRP A 151 -30.34 -0.51 -8.60
N LEU A 152 -31.07 -1.60 -8.31
CA LEU A 152 -30.53 -2.80 -7.64
C LEU A 152 -29.50 -3.54 -8.50
N MET A 153 -29.60 -3.40 -9.82
CA MET A 153 -28.71 -4.05 -10.80
C MET A 153 -27.64 -3.10 -11.34
N THR A 154 -27.73 -1.82 -10.99
CA THR A 154 -26.79 -0.79 -11.45
C THR A 154 -25.53 -0.82 -10.59
N ARG A 155 -24.37 -0.92 -11.25
CA ARG A 155 -23.08 -0.72 -10.59
C ARG A 155 -22.76 0.77 -10.57
N TYR A 156 -22.71 1.35 -9.38
CA TYR A 156 -22.24 2.71 -9.20
C TYR A 156 -20.71 2.72 -9.11
N LEU A 157 -20.08 3.38 -10.08
CA LEU A 157 -18.66 3.72 -10.01
C LEU A 157 -18.55 5.12 -9.44
N VAL A 158 -18.39 5.20 -8.12
CA VAL A 158 -18.13 6.48 -7.44
C VAL A 158 -16.63 6.68 -7.43
N MET A 159 -16.16 7.68 -8.18
CA MET A 159 -14.81 8.20 -8.05
C MET A 159 -14.88 9.40 -7.12
N ASP A 160 -14.38 9.24 -5.90
CA ASP A 160 -14.28 10.36 -4.97
C ASP A 160 -13.28 11.40 -5.53
N GLY A 161 -13.77 12.61 -5.74
CA GLY A 161 -13.01 13.72 -6.32
C GLY A 161 -12.01 14.35 -5.36
N ASP A 162 -12.01 13.97 -4.07
CA ASP A 162 -10.99 14.42 -3.11
C ASP A 162 -9.72 13.55 -3.13
N PHE A 163 -9.67 12.52 -3.99
CA PHE A 163 -8.44 11.78 -4.22
C PHE A 163 -7.47 12.61 -5.07
N LYS A 164 -6.53 13.30 -4.41
CA LYS A 164 -5.36 13.87 -5.06
C LYS A 164 -4.38 12.75 -5.45
N ALA A 165 -4.66 12.10 -6.58
CA ALA A 165 -3.69 11.27 -7.27
C ALA A 165 -2.62 12.17 -7.90
N GLU A 166 -1.66 12.66 -7.11
CA GLU A 166 -0.53 13.39 -7.68
C GLU A 166 0.34 12.42 -8.48
N HIS A 167 0.11 12.38 -9.79
CA HIS A 167 0.94 11.66 -10.75
C HIS A 167 2.25 12.44 -10.93
N MET A 168 3.17 12.29 -9.98
CA MET A 168 4.53 12.78 -10.15
C MET A 168 5.25 11.90 -11.16
N HIS A 169 5.92 12.52 -12.14
CA HIS A 169 6.80 11.78 -13.02
C HIS A 169 8.04 11.33 -12.23
N PRO A 170 8.35 10.02 -12.21
CA PRO A 170 9.58 9.55 -11.60
C PRO A 170 10.78 10.11 -12.35
N VAL A 171 11.82 10.46 -11.60
CA VAL A 171 13.10 10.91 -12.17
C VAL A 171 13.69 9.82 -13.05
N ASN A 172 13.64 8.57 -12.58
CA ASN A 172 14.10 7.38 -13.31
C ASN A 172 12.98 6.32 -13.32
N PRO A 173 12.16 6.25 -14.39
CA PRO A 173 11.10 5.25 -14.51
C PRO A 173 11.60 3.79 -14.46
N SER A 174 12.85 3.54 -14.86
CA SER A 174 13.47 2.20 -14.83
C SER A 174 13.70 1.66 -13.42
N ASP A 175 13.79 2.56 -12.43
CA ASP A 175 14.09 2.19 -11.04
C ASP A 175 12.81 1.91 -10.25
N GLU A 176 11.64 2.14 -10.85
CA GLU A 176 10.35 1.87 -10.21
C GLU A 176 10.06 0.38 -10.16
N VAL A 177 9.86 -0.12 -8.95
CA VAL A 177 9.43 -1.49 -8.70
C VAL A 177 8.04 -1.44 -8.11
N SER A 178 7.06 -1.92 -8.87
CA SER A 178 5.70 -2.10 -8.36
C SER A 178 5.65 -3.31 -7.42
N LEU A 179 5.03 -3.14 -6.25
CA LEU A 179 4.82 -4.23 -5.30
C LEU A 179 3.51 -4.99 -5.55
N MET A 180 2.58 -4.40 -6.33
CA MET A 180 1.22 -4.91 -6.56
C MET A 180 0.71 -4.62 -7.98
N ASP A 181 1.56 -4.76 -9.00
CA ASP A 181 1.16 -4.42 -10.37
C ASP A 181 -0.03 -5.29 -10.83
N GLY A 182 -1.21 -4.67 -10.96
CA GLY A 182 -2.44 -5.38 -11.31
C GLY A 182 -3.06 -6.24 -10.21
N LEU A 183 -2.41 -6.42 -9.06
CA LEU A 183 -2.86 -7.38 -8.05
C LEU A 183 -4.01 -6.85 -7.18
N GLY A 184 -4.15 -5.52 -7.06
CA GLY A 184 -5.18 -4.86 -6.25
C GLY A 184 -6.31 -4.26 -7.08
N PHE A 185 -6.81 -3.10 -6.66
CA PHE A 185 -7.89 -2.38 -7.38
C PHE A 185 -7.46 -1.77 -8.71
N MET A 186 -6.16 -1.50 -8.89
CA MET A 186 -5.62 -0.91 -10.11
C MET A 186 -5.20 -2.01 -11.09
N VAL A 187 -5.45 -1.78 -12.38
CA VAL A 187 -4.96 -2.65 -13.46
C VAL A 187 -3.44 -2.61 -13.57
N SER A 188 -2.84 -3.63 -14.20
CA SER A 188 -1.39 -3.64 -14.41
C SER A 188 -0.95 -2.49 -15.33
N ASN A 189 0.28 -2.03 -15.12
CA ASN A 189 0.90 -0.95 -15.89
C ASN A 189 0.92 -1.26 -17.39
N GLU A 190 1.18 -2.52 -17.76
CA GLU A 190 1.15 -2.97 -19.15
C GLU A 190 -0.24 -2.80 -19.77
N ARG A 191 -1.30 -3.27 -19.09
CA ARG A 191 -2.68 -3.13 -19.57
C ARG A 191 -3.11 -1.67 -19.64
N TYR A 192 -2.71 -0.87 -18.67
CA TYR A 192 -2.99 0.56 -18.67
C TYR A 192 -2.34 1.27 -19.86
N LYS A 193 -1.05 1.02 -20.13
CA LYS A 193 -0.35 1.59 -21.30
C LYS A 193 -0.98 1.14 -22.63
N LYS A 194 -1.42 -0.12 -22.73
CA LYS A 194 -2.15 -0.60 -23.90
C LYS A 194 -3.48 0.14 -24.09
N HIS A 195 -4.21 0.40 -23.00
CA HIS A 195 -5.43 1.21 -23.05
C HIS A 195 -5.14 2.64 -23.50
N LEU A 196 -4.09 3.29 -22.96
CA LEU A 196 -3.71 4.64 -23.38
C LEU A 196 -3.38 4.76 -24.87
N SER A 197 -2.86 3.70 -25.49
CA SER A 197 -2.56 3.71 -26.94
C SER A 197 -3.79 3.74 -27.84
N ILE A 198 -4.95 3.33 -27.32
CA ILE A 198 -6.22 3.28 -28.07
C ILE A 198 -7.23 4.32 -27.56
N ALA A 199 -7.04 4.85 -26.35
CA ALA A 199 -7.91 5.84 -25.75
C ALA A 199 -7.80 7.16 -26.51
N GLN A 200 -8.96 7.75 -26.82
CA GLN A 200 -9.03 9.10 -27.37
C GLN A 200 -9.43 10.05 -26.24
N ASP A 201 -8.55 10.99 -25.91
CA ASP A 201 -8.87 12.03 -24.95
C ASP A 201 -9.84 13.04 -25.60
N HIS A 202 -11.07 13.05 -25.10
CA HIS A 202 -12.01 14.12 -25.38
C HIS A 202 -11.77 15.25 -24.38
N VAL A 203 -11.15 16.34 -24.86
CA VAL A 203 -11.03 17.58 -24.08
C VAL A 203 -12.44 18.09 -23.79
N GLN A 204 -12.95 17.82 -22.59
CA GLN A 204 -14.17 18.47 -22.12
C GLN A 204 -13.86 19.96 -21.94
N ARG A 205 -14.58 20.79 -22.71
CA ARG A 205 -14.61 22.23 -22.41
C ARG A 205 -15.27 22.37 -21.04
N LEU A 206 -14.55 23.01 -20.13
CA LEU A 206 -15.10 23.37 -18.83
C LEU A 206 -16.22 24.38 -19.05
N ASP A 207 -17.46 23.90 -19.05
CA ASP A 207 -18.66 24.76 -19.03
C ASP A 207 -18.88 25.38 -17.63
N CYS A 208 -18.04 24.99 -16.65
CA CYS A 208 -18.02 25.58 -15.32
C CYS A 208 -17.46 27.00 -15.41
N ASN A 209 -18.36 27.99 -15.35
CA ASN A 209 -18.02 29.37 -15.09
C ASN A 209 -17.26 29.46 -13.77
N ASN A 210 -15.93 29.54 -13.86
CA ASN A 210 -14.99 30.06 -12.85
C ASN A 210 -15.40 29.72 -11.41
N HIS A 211 -14.82 28.65 -10.84
CA HIS A 211 -14.95 28.24 -9.43
C HIS A 211 -14.56 29.37 -8.44
N ARG A 212 -15.40 30.42 -8.33
CA ARG A 212 -15.17 31.61 -7.51
C ARG A 212 -15.01 31.25 -6.03
N ALA A 213 -15.67 30.18 -5.58
CA ALA A 213 -15.52 29.66 -4.23
C ALA A 213 -14.10 29.18 -3.91
N VAL A 214 -13.35 28.66 -4.90
CA VAL A 214 -11.97 28.19 -4.72
C VAL A 214 -10.99 29.36 -4.86
N ASN A 215 -11.22 30.27 -5.80
CA ASN A 215 -10.33 31.42 -6.04
C ASN A 215 -10.41 32.51 -4.95
N GLN A 216 -11.45 32.52 -4.12
CA GLN A 216 -11.62 33.49 -3.01
C GLN A 216 -11.08 32.97 -1.66
N ALA A 217 -10.56 31.74 -1.61
CA ALA A 217 -10.08 31.11 -0.38
C ALA A 217 -8.55 31.22 -0.17
N ASN A 218 -7.82 31.88 -1.08
CA ASN A 218 -6.38 32.17 -0.95
C ASN A 218 -6.13 33.67 -0.82
#